data_AF-A0A2N3QRL7-F1
#
_entry.id   AF-A0A2N3QRL7-F1
#
_cell.length_a   1.000
_cell.length_b   1.000
_cell.length_c   1.000
_cell.angle_alpha   90.00
_cell.angle_beta   90.00
_cell.angle_gamma   90.00
#
_symmetry.space_group_name_H-M   'P 1'
#
loop_
_entity.id
_entity.type
_entity.pdbx_description
1 polymer ?
#
loop_
_entity_poly.entity_id
_entity_poly.type
_entity_poly.pdbx_seq_one_letter_code
_entity_poly.pdbx_strand_id
1 'polypeptide(L)'
;MSDINITINNIWHDLQNPERASLADLAETINHSYAMRDAVLLSTVDDTLDRDTFARIVKDPHGTKDEMDSRLTRAYHHPDSIPRIRVQRIADGLAEEGTRRHLAHPLASAAYLHWVLGDYQIAVDLANTALQIDEDTSLAAIVVSAICHGIGWGR
;
A
#
# COMPACT_ATOMS: atom_id res chain seq x y z
N MET A 1 -5.75 23.25 7.52
CA MET A 1 -6.00 22.12 8.45
C MET A 1 -7.35 21.40 8.22
N SER A 2 -8.30 21.98 7.46
CA SER A 2 -9.57 21.33 7.08
C SER A 2 -9.38 20.17 6.09
N ASP A 3 -8.55 20.37 5.05
CA ASP A 3 -8.56 19.50 3.87
C ASP A 3 -7.95 18.13 4.10
N ILE A 4 -6.85 18.04 4.87
CA ILE A 4 -6.21 16.74 5.15
C ILE A 4 -7.11 15.79 5.95
N ASN A 5 -7.96 16.32 6.84
CA ASN A 5 -8.91 15.49 7.59
C ASN A 5 -10.03 14.96 6.68
N ILE A 6 -10.46 15.76 5.70
CA ILE A 6 -11.44 15.35 4.70
C ILE A 6 -10.84 14.24 3.83
N THR A 7 -9.61 14.44 3.32
CA THR A 7 -8.90 13.41 2.55
C THR A 7 -8.74 12.12 3.35
N ILE A 8 -8.28 12.19 4.61
CA ILE A 8 -8.15 11.01 5.48
C ILE A 8 -9.49 10.27 5.61
N ASN A 9 -10.60 11.00 5.82
CA ASN A 9 -11.90 10.37 5.99
C ASN A 9 -12.40 9.70 4.71
N ASN A 10 -12.22 10.35 3.56
CA ASN A 10 -12.63 9.80 2.27
C ASN A 10 -11.83 8.53 1.95
N ILE A 11 -10.50 8.61 2.04
CA ILE A 11 -9.62 7.46 1.82
C ILE A 11 -9.93 6.32 2.79
N TRP A 12 -10.12 6.63 4.08
CA TRP A 12 -10.51 5.63 5.06
C TRP A 12 -11.82 4.94 4.67
N HIS A 13 -12.85 5.71 4.35
CA HIS A 13 -14.15 5.18 3.95
C HIS A 13 -14.06 4.27 2.72
N ASP A 14 -13.25 4.66 1.72
CA ASP A 14 -13.02 3.91 0.49
C ASP A 14 -12.30 2.58 0.75
N LEU A 15 -11.33 2.57 1.66
CA LEU A 15 -10.62 1.36 2.07
C LEU A 15 -11.49 0.35 2.83
N GLN A 16 -12.56 0.83 3.49
CA GLN A 16 -13.56 -0.02 4.14
C GLN A 16 -14.61 -0.53 3.15
N ASN A 17 -14.80 0.16 2.02
CA ASN A 17 -15.80 -0.18 1.00
C ASN A 17 -15.18 -0.24 -0.40
N PRO A 18 -14.13 -1.06 -0.62
CA PRO A 18 -13.41 -1.07 -1.89
C PRO A 18 -14.31 -1.48 -3.07
N GLU A 19 -15.40 -2.22 -2.80
CA GLU A 19 -16.45 -2.59 -3.75
C GLU A 19 -17.13 -1.41 -4.45
N ARG A 20 -17.17 -0.26 -3.79
CA ARG A 20 -17.93 0.93 -4.21
C ARG A 20 -17.03 2.13 -4.48
N ALA A 21 -15.78 2.07 -4.03
CA ALA A 21 -14.83 3.15 -4.17
C ALA A 21 -14.17 3.12 -5.54
N SER A 22 -14.09 4.28 -6.19
CA SER A 22 -13.16 4.45 -7.29
C SER A 22 -11.75 4.54 -6.71
N LEU A 23 -10.86 3.64 -7.11
CA LEU A 23 -9.46 3.68 -6.65
C LEU A 23 -8.64 4.80 -7.33
N ALA A 24 -9.29 5.59 -8.18
CA ALA A 24 -8.79 6.82 -8.78
C ALA A 24 -8.24 7.82 -7.75
N ASP A 25 -9.07 8.19 -6.77
CA ASP A 25 -8.71 9.20 -5.77
C ASP A 25 -7.67 8.64 -4.81
N LEU A 26 -7.73 7.34 -4.51
CA LEU A 26 -6.71 6.63 -3.75
C LEU A 26 -5.36 6.69 -4.47
N ALA A 27 -5.31 6.29 -5.73
CA ALA A 27 -4.10 6.28 -6.55
C ALA A 27 -3.48 7.67 -6.66
N GLU A 28 -4.30 8.70 -6.90
CA GLU A 28 -3.84 10.09 -6.92
C GLU A 28 -3.25 10.49 -5.55
N THR A 29 -3.96 10.19 -4.46
CA THR A 29 -3.55 10.62 -3.12
C THR A 29 -2.24 9.96 -2.69
N ILE A 30 -2.07 8.66 -2.91
CA ILE A 30 -0.82 7.96 -2.54
C ILE A 30 0.34 8.35 -3.45
N ASN A 31 0.07 8.85 -4.66
CA ASN A 31 1.12 9.36 -5.54
C ASN A 31 1.72 10.67 -5.04
N HIS A 32 0.95 11.50 -4.32
CA HIS A 32 1.43 12.77 -3.80
C HIS A 32 1.83 12.73 -2.32
N SER A 33 1.61 11.62 -1.61
CA SER A 33 1.88 11.52 -0.18
C SER A 33 2.39 10.15 0.26
N TYR A 34 3.68 10.11 0.62
CA TYR A 34 4.31 8.93 1.24
C TYR A 34 3.61 8.48 2.52
N ALA A 35 3.23 9.42 3.40
CA ALA A 35 2.53 9.09 4.63
C ALA A 35 1.16 8.47 4.37
N MET A 36 0.44 8.94 3.34
CA MET A 36 -0.82 8.31 2.93
C MET A 36 -0.57 6.92 2.34
N ARG A 37 0.40 6.78 1.45
CA ARG A 37 0.77 5.49 0.86
C ARG A 37 1.04 4.45 1.93
N ASP A 38 1.86 4.79 2.91
CA ASP A 38 2.26 3.84 3.95
C ASP A 38 1.09 3.51 4.90
N ALA A 39 0.25 4.50 5.24
CA ALA A 39 -0.98 4.25 6.00
C ALA A 39 -1.97 3.34 5.24
N VAL A 40 -2.14 3.56 3.94
CA VAL A 40 -3.00 2.75 3.05
C VAL A 40 -2.48 1.32 3.02
N LEU A 41 -1.19 1.11 2.75
CA LEU A 41 -0.58 -0.21 2.72
C LEU A 41 -0.76 -0.93 4.05
N LEU A 42 -0.45 -0.26 5.17
CA LEU A 42 -0.60 -0.85 6.50
C LEU A 42 -2.05 -1.22 6.78
N SER A 43 -2.99 -0.31 6.55
CA SER A 43 -4.42 -0.58 6.76
C SER A 43 -4.98 -1.68 5.86
N THR A 44 -4.32 -1.96 4.74
CA THR A 44 -4.72 -2.99 3.78
C THR A 44 -4.27 -4.37 4.27
N VAL A 45 -3.07 -4.47 4.84
CA VAL A 45 -2.49 -5.73 5.35
C VAL A 45 -2.86 -6.03 6.81
N ASP A 46 -3.14 -5.00 7.62
CA ASP A 46 -3.56 -5.09 9.03
C ASP A 46 -5.02 -4.64 9.17
N ASP A 47 -5.94 -5.60 9.21
CA ASP A 47 -7.39 -5.35 9.33
C ASP A 47 -7.82 -4.89 10.74
N THR A 48 -6.91 -4.95 11.71
CA THR A 48 -7.13 -4.46 13.08
C THR A 48 -6.81 -2.98 13.26
N LEU A 49 -6.24 -2.34 12.23
CA LEU A 49 -5.91 -0.93 12.27
C LEU A 49 -7.21 -0.10 12.28
N ASP A 50 -7.33 0.85 13.21
CA ASP A 50 -8.48 1.73 13.30
C ASP A 50 -8.25 3.08 12.61
N ARG A 51 -9.34 3.82 12.39
CA ARG A 51 -9.33 5.10 11.70
C ARG A 51 -8.44 6.14 12.40
N ASP A 52 -8.40 6.12 13.73
CA ASP A 52 -7.65 7.13 14.48
C ASP A 52 -6.14 6.86 14.40
N THR A 53 -5.74 5.59 14.45
CA THR A 53 -4.36 5.16 14.18
C THR A 53 -3.96 5.48 12.75
N PHE A 54 -4.82 5.20 11.77
CA PHE A 54 -4.62 5.60 10.38
C PHE A 54 -4.35 7.11 10.27
N ALA A 55 -5.22 7.92 10.89
CA ALA A 55 -5.10 9.37 10.88
C ALA A 55 -3.82 9.86 11.58
N ARG A 56 -3.37 9.18 12.66
CA ARG A 56 -2.08 9.50 13.32
C ARG A 56 -0.92 9.24 12.38
N ILE A 57 -0.87 8.09 11.72
CA ILE A 57 0.22 7.74 10.79
C ILE A 57 0.33 8.76 9.66
N VAL A 58 -0.81 9.18 9.09
CA VAL A 58 -0.81 10.18 8.02
C VAL A 58 -0.30 11.54 8.50
N LYS A 59 -0.60 11.93 9.75
CA LYS A 59 -0.27 13.27 10.29
C LYS A 59 1.11 13.37 10.91
N ASP A 60 1.59 12.27 11.51
CA ASP A 60 2.86 12.21 12.23
C ASP A 60 3.56 10.87 11.97
N PRO A 61 4.02 10.61 10.73
CA PRO A 61 4.61 9.32 10.36
C PRO A 61 5.87 9.01 11.16
N HIS A 62 6.64 10.03 11.56
CA HIS A 62 7.85 9.84 12.36
C HIS A 62 7.53 9.48 13.81
N GLY A 63 6.52 10.10 14.42
CA GLY A 63 6.06 9.76 15.77
C GLY A 63 5.37 8.39 15.85
N THR A 64 4.90 7.84 14.73
CA THR A 64 4.24 6.52 14.68
C THR A 64 5.13 5.38 14.17
N LYS A 65 6.42 5.62 13.95
CA LYS A 65 7.32 4.62 13.34
C LYS A 65 7.31 3.28 14.07
N ASP A 66 7.50 3.29 15.39
CA ASP A 66 7.54 2.05 16.18
C ASP A 66 6.19 1.29 16.15
N GLU A 67 5.08 2.03 16.08
CA GLU A 67 3.74 1.43 15.93
C GLU A 67 3.57 0.78 14.54
N MET A 68 4.03 1.45 13.48
CA MET A 68 4.01 0.91 12.12
C MET A 68 4.87 -0.35 12.01
N ASP A 69 6.10 -0.31 12.51
CA ASP A 69 7.05 -1.43 12.47
C ASP A 69 6.50 -2.64 13.22
N SER A 70 5.91 -2.43 14.41
CA SER A 70 5.28 -3.49 15.21
C SER A 70 4.11 -4.16 14.48
N ARG A 71 3.25 -3.36 13.83
CA ARG A 71 2.09 -3.86 13.08
C ARG A 71 2.48 -4.61 11.81
N LEU A 72 3.44 -4.08 11.03
CA LEU A 72 3.98 -4.77 9.85
C LEU A 72 4.66 -6.09 10.24
N THR A 73 5.44 -6.08 11.31
CA THR A 73 6.09 -7.29 11.85
C THR A 73 5.06 -8.34 12.25
N ARG A 74 3.98 -7.92 12.93
CA ARG A 74 2.87 -8.83 13.28
C ARG A 74 2.21 -9.40 12.02
N ALA A 75 1.88 -8.56 11.04
CA ALA A 75 1.27 -9.01 9.78
C ALA A 75 2.19 -9.95 8.97
N TYR A 76 3.51 -9.73 9.03
CA TYR A 76 4.51 -10.60 8.42
C TYR A 76 4.54 -11.98 9.10
N HIS A 77 4.55 -12.03 10.44
CA HIS A 77 4.59 -13.29 11.18
C HIS A 77 3.25 -14.05 11.24
N HIS A 78 2.14 -13.41 10.85
CA HIS A 78 0.82 -14.02 10.78
C HIS A 78 0.23 -13.90 9.36
N PRO A 79 0.85 -14.52 8.35
CA PRO A 79 0.41 -14.39 6.95
C PRO A 79 -1.02 -14.91 6.73
N ASP A 80 -1.50 -15.85 7.56
CA ASP A 80 -2.85 -16.39 7.50
C ASP A 80 -3.93 -15.39 7.96
N SER A 81 -3.56 -14.32 8.68
CA SER A 81 -4.50 -13.26 9.07
C SER A 81 -4.67 -12.19 7.98
N ILE A 82 -3.93 -12.26 6.87
CA ILE A 82 -4.03 -11.28 5.80
C ILE A 82 -5.40 -11.40 5.12
N PRO A 83 -6.20 -10.30 5.01
CA PRO A 83 -7.50 -10.32 4.37
C PRO A 83 -7.36 -10.38 2.83
N ARG A 84 -6.97 -11.56 2.31
CA ARG A 84 -6.50 -11.74 0.92
C ARG A 84 -7.40 -11.13 -0.15
N ILE A 85 -8.73 -11.29 -0.04
CA ILE A 85 -9.70 -10.75 -1.02
C ILE A 85 -9.63 -9.22 -1.06
N ARG A 86 -9.57 -8.57 0.11
CA ARG A 86 -9.47 -7.10 0.21
C ARG A 86 -8.13 -6.61 -0.33
N VAL A 87 -7.04 -7.28 0.04
CA VAL A 87 -5.68 -6.95 -0.44
C VAL A 87 -5.61 -7.04 -1.96
N GLN A 88 -6.10 -8.14 -2.54
CA GLN A 88 -6.12 -8.37 -3.99
C GLN A 88 -6.87 -7.25 -4.71
N ARG A 89 -8.07 -6.91 -4.23
CA ARG A 89 -8.92 -5.89 -4.85
C ARG A 89 -8.28 -4.51 -4.86
N ILE A 90 -7.61 -4.14 -3.77
CA ILE A 90 -6.88 -2.88 -3.67
C ILE A 90 -5.64 -2.92 -4.58
N ALA A 91 -4.90 -4.03 -4.59
CA ALA A 91 -3.74 -4.20 -5.46
C ALA A 91 -4.10 -4.06 -6.94
N ASP A 92 -5.13 -4.78 -7.40
CA ASP A 92 -5.57 -4.78 -8.80
C ASP A 92 -6.00 -3.39 -9.26
N GLY A 93 -6.79 -2.68 -8.45
CA GLY A 93 -7.24 -1.34 -8.85
C GLY A 93 -6.16 -0.26 -8.73
N LEU A 94 -5.18 -0.41 -7.83
CA LEU A 94 -3.99 0.44 -7.84
C LEU A 94 -3.12 0.17 -9.07
N ALA A 95 -3.00 -1.09 -9.50
CA ALA A 95 -2.30 -1.45 -10.72
C ALA A 95 -2.99 -0.88 -11.97
N GLU A 96 -4.32 -1.00 -12.05
CA GLU A 96 -5.13 -0.44 -13.13
C GLU A 96 -4.96 1.08 -13.22
N GLU A 97 -5.20 1.80 -12.11
CA GLU A 97 -5.11 3.26 -12.10
C GLU A 97 -3.67 3.76 -12.29
N GLY A 98 -2.69 3.07 -11.69
CA GLY A 98 -1.28 3.36 -11.84
C GLY A 98 -0.81 3.21 -13.28
N THR A 99 -1.24 2.16 -13.98
CA THR A 99 -0.93 1.94 -15.40
C THR A 99 -1.62 3.01 -16.26
N ARG A 100 -2.92 3.20 -16.06
CA ARG A 100 -3.73 4.13 -16.86
C ARG A 100 -3.23 5.57 -16.78
N ARG A 101 -2.76 5.99 -15.61
CA ARG A 101 -2.31 7.37 -15.33
C ARG A 101 -0.79 7.54 -15.35
N HIS A 102 -0.02 6.47 -15.56
CA HIS A 102 1.44 6.48 -15.47
C HIS A 102 1.95 7.00 -14.13
N LEU A 103 1.46 6.42 -13.02
CA LEU A 103 1.82 6.81 -11.66
C LEU A 103 2.70 5.74 -10.99
N ALA A 104 3.90 6.13 -10.57
CA ALA A 104 4.89 5.19 -10.02
C ALA A 104 4.49 4.65 -8.63
N HIS A 105 4.06 5.50 -7.70
CA HIS A 105 3.75 5.06 -6.34
C HIS A 105 2.53 4.12 -6.24
N PRO A 106 1.44 4.30 -7.00
CA PRO A 106 0.37 3.31 -7.09
C PRO A 106 0.83 1.95 -7.63
N LEU A 107 1.65 1.93 -8.69
CA LEU A 107 2.22 0.69 -9.22
C LEU A 107 3.14 0.00 -8.21
N ALA A 108 3.99 0.76 -7.51
CA ALA A 108 4.84 0.24 -6.45
C ALA A 108 4.04 -0.31 -5.26
N SER A 109 2.91 0.35 -4.93
CA SER A 109 2.00 -0.10 -3.86
C SER A 109 1.28 -1.39 -4.27
N ALA A 110 0.80 -1.48 -5.50
CA ALA A 110 0.23 -2.70 -6.05
C ALA A 110 1.26 -3.84 -6.06
N ALA A 111 2.49 -3.57 -6.50
CA ALA A 111 3.59 -4.53 -6.48
C ALA A 111 3.84 -5.09 -5.07
N TYR A 112 3.88 -4.21 -4.06
CA TYR A 112 4.03 -4.62 -2.67
C TYR A 112 2.88 -5.52 -2.21
N LEU A 113 1.63 -5.18 -2.53
CA LEU A 113 0.47 -5.98 -2.13
C LEU A 113 0.42 -7.34 -2.85
N HIS A 114 0.82 -7.42 -4.13
CA HIS A 114 0.99 -8.72 -4.80
C HIS A 114 2.13 -9.55 -4.21
N TRP A 115 3.23 -8.91 -3.76
CA TRP A 115 4.28 -9.61 -3.02
C TRP A 115 3.77 -10.18 -1.69
N VAL A 116 2.95 -9.42 -0.95
CA VAL A 116 2.24 -9.90 0.26
C VAL A 116 1.36 -11.12 -0.05
N LEU A 117 0.70 -11.13 -1.20
CA LEU A 117 -0.14 -12.25 -1.65
C LEU A 117 0.64 -13.42 -2.24
N GLY A 118 1.96 -13.30 -2.41
CA GLY A 118 2.79 -14.35 -3.02
C GLY A 118 2.76 -14.37 -4.55
N ASP A 119 2.16 -13.37 -5.19
CA ASP A 119 2.06 -13.24 -6.65
C ASP A 119 3.34 -12.61 -7.22
N TYR A 120 4.48 -13.26 -6.99
CA TYR A 120 5.80 -12.65 -7.17
C TYR A 120 6.07 -12.17 -8.60
N GLN A 121 5.59 -12.88 -9.61
CA GLN A 121 5.76 -12.45 -11.00
C GLN A 121 5.05 -11.11 -11.27
N ILE A 122 3.79 -10.99 -10.84
CA ILE A 122 2.99 -9.76 -10.98
C ILE A 122 3.66 -8.63 -10.19
N ALA A 123 4.15 -8.92 -8.98
CA ALA A 123 4.84 -7.95 -8.14
C ALA A 123 6.10 -7.39 -8.83
N VAL A 124 6.93 -8.24 -9.43
CA VAL A 124 8.14 -7.81 -10.16
C VAL A 124 7.79 -6.95 -11.37
N ASP A 125 6.81 -7.36 -12.16
CA ASP A 125 6.41 -6.64 -13.39
C ASP A 125 5.89 -5.23 -13.06
N LEU A 126 5.04 -5.12 -12.03
CA LEU A 126 4.54 -3.82 -11.55
C LEU A 126 5.65 -2.95 -10.95
N ALA A 127 6.55 -3.54 -10.15
CA ALA A 127 7.66 -2.80 -9.56
C ALA A 127 8.64 -2.26 -10.63
N ASN A 128 8.97 -3.08 -11.63
CA ASN A 128 9.79 -2.63 -12.76
C ASN A 128 9.10 -1.51 -13.55
N THR A 129 7.78 -1.60 -13.77
CA THR A 129 7.01 -0.53 -14.42
C THR A 129 7.05 0.76 -13.60
N ALA A 130 6.92 0.68 -12.27
CA ALA A 130 7.06 1.83 -11.39
C ALA A 130 8.44 2.48 -11.50
N LEU A 131 9.52 1.68 -11.49
CA LEU A 131 10.90 2.16 -11.64
C LEU A 131 11.20 2.76 -13.02
N GLN A 132 10.52 2.31 -14.06
CA GLN A 132 10.62 2.93 -15.39
C GLN A 132 9.97 4.31 -15.44
N ILE A 133 8.94 4.55 -14.64
CA ILE A 133 8.27 5.86 -14.52
C ILE A 133 9.08 6.79 -13.62
N ASP A 134 9.55 6.28 -12.48
CA ASP A 134 10.36 7.00 -11.51
C ASP A 134 11.37 6.06 -10.83
N GLU A 135 12.64 6.19 -11.20
CA GLU A 135 13.74 5.36 -10.72
C GLU A 135 14.01 5.49 -9.22
N ASP A 136 13.56 6.59 -8.60
CA ASP A 136 13.73 6.85 -7.16
C ASP A 136 12.59 6.24 -6.32
N THR A 137 11.69 5.45 -6.93
CA THR A 137 10.60 4.77 -6.22
C THR A 137 11.12 3.64 -5.32
N SER A 138 11.60 4.00 -4.14
CA SER A 138 12.22 3.11 -3.15
C SER A 138 11.39 1.85 -2.82
N LEU A 139 10.06 1.96 -2.73
CA LEU A 139 9.19 0.82 -2.46
C LEU A 139 9.27 -0.25 -3.56
N ALA A 140 9.33 0.15 -4.84
CA ALA A 140 9.47 -0.78 -5.95
C ALA A 140 10.84 -1.48 -5.92
N ALA A 141 11.91 -0.72 -5.64
CA ALA A 141 13.25 -1.26 -5.43
C ALA A 141 13.29 -2.27 -4.27
N ILE A 142 12.60 -2.00 -3.17
CA ILE A 142 12.49 -2.92 -2.02
C ILE A 142 11.82 -4.24 -2.45
N VAL A 143 10.70 -4.18 -3.17
CA VAL A 143 9.97 -5.37 -3.65
C VAL A 143 10.84 -6.22 -4.57
N VAL A 144 11.48 -5.61 -5.57
CA VAL A 144 12.40 -6.32 -6.48
C VAL A 144 13.53 -6.97 -5.70
N SER A 145 14.16 -6.22 -4.78
CA SER A 145 15.25 -6.73 -3.95
C SER A 145 14.80 -7.91 -3.10
N ALA A 146 13.66 -7.82 -2.42
CA ALA A 146 13.13 -8.91 -1.61
C ALA A 146 12.95 -10.19 -2.42
N ILE A 147 12.31 -10.09 -3.59
CA ILE A 147 12.06 -11.23 -4.47
C ILE A 147 13.37 -11.82 -5.03
N CYS A 148 14.31 -10.98 -5.47
CA CYS A 148 15.63 -11.43 -5.95
C CYS A 148 16.42 -12.20 -4.88
N HIS A 149 16.27 -11.83 -3.61
CA HIS A 149 16.91 -12.53 -2.49
C HIS A 149 16.09 -13.71 -1.96
N GLY A 150 14.98 -14.07 -2.60
CA GLY A 150 14.11 -15.18 -2.18
C GLY A 150 13.30 -14.90 -0.91
N ILE A 151 13.15 -13.62 -0.53
CA ILE A 151 12.36 -13.20 0.63
C ILE A 151 10.89 -13.11 0.19
N GLY A 152 10.06 -14.01 0.73
CA GLY A 152 8.61 -14.00 0.54
C GLY A 152 7.90 -13.51 1.80
N TRP A 153 6.70 -12.96 1.64
CA TRP A 153 5.91 -12.52 2.80
C TRP A 153 5.61 -13.68 3.75
N GLY A 154 6.00 -13.53 5.02
CA GLY A 154 5.79 -14.53 6.08
C GLY A 154 6.52 -15.86 5.87
N ARG A 155 7.60 -15.87 5.08
CA ARG A 155 8.45 -17.05 4.84
C ARG A 155 9.89 -16.82 5.29
#